data_AF-A0AA40VKG1-F1
#
_entry.id   AF-A0AA40VKG1-F1
#
_cell.length_a   1.000
_cell.length_b   1.000
_cell.length_c   1.000
_cell.angle_alpha   90.00
_cell.angle_beta   90.00
_cell.angle_gamma   90.00
#
_symmetry.space_group_name_H-M   'P 1'
#
loop_
_entity.id
_entity.type
_entity.pdbx_description
1 polymer ?
#
loop_
_entity_poly.entity_id
_entity_poly.type
_entity_poly.pdbx_seq_one_letter_code
_entity_poly.pdbx_strand_id
1 'polypeptide(L)' 'MSPNERQRIVRVAGSRRVRLTPAPGTSAEPVPGDASTMDAGADANGAAPASGISAGPNDDRLRRDVPPHY' A
#
# COMPACT_ATOMS: atom_id res chain seq x y z
N MET A 1 22.64 8.86 23.38
CA MET A 1 22.27 8.98 21.96
C MET A 1 23.32 9.80 21.24
N SER A 2 24.31 9.13 20.64
CA SER A 2 25.38 9.76 19.86
C SER A 2 24.81 10.36 18.56
N PRO A 3 25.35 11.47 18.03
CA PRO A 3 24.90 12.06 16.77
C PRO A 3 24.96 11.11 15.58
N ASN A 4 25.77 10.05 15.64
CA ASN A 4 25.86 9.02 14.61
C ASN A 4 24.78 7.92 14.71
N GLU A 5 24.03 7.87 15.80
CA GLU A 5 22.95 6.90 16.02
C GLU A 5 21.60 7.38 15.44
N ARG A 6 21.48 8.68 15.12
CA ARG A 6 20.24 9.27 14.61
C ARG A 6 20.23 9.29 13.08
N GLN A 7 19.06 9.07 12.51
CA GLN A 7 18.80 9.25 11.08
C GLN A 7 19.08 10.71 10.69
N ARG A 8 19.84 10.93 9.60
CA ARG A 8 20.28 12.27 9.21
C ARG A 8 19.21 12.98 8.38
N ILE A 9 19.11 14.29 8.55
CA ILE A 9 18.20 15.16 7.81
C ILE A 9 19.00 15.90 6.73
N VAL A 10 18.55 15.86 5.48
CA VAL A 10 19.19 16.50 4.32
C VAL A 10 18.25 17.54 3.73
N ARG A 11 18.80 18.72 3.39
CA ARG A 11 18.05 19.76 2.69
C ARG A 11 17.94 19.41 1.21
N VAL A 12 16.73 19.49 0.65
CA VAL A 12 16.49 19.23 -0.77
C VAL A 12 16.55 20.55 -1.52
N ALA A 13 17.43 20.65 -2.52
CA ALA A 13 17.55 21.84 -3.35
C ALA A 13 16.21 22.20 -4.00
N GLY A 14 15.83 23.48 -3.95
CA GLY A 14 14.54 23.96 -4.49
C GLY A 14 13.31 23.61 -3.65
N SER A 15 13.45 22.85 -2.56
CA SER A 15 12.34 22.49 -1.66
C SER A 15 12.49 23.18 -0.31
N ARG A 16 11.36 23.62 0.25
CA ARG A 16 11.29 24.09 1.65
C ARG A 16 11.34 22.92 2.65
N ARG A 17 11.02 21.71 2.19
CA ARG A 17 10.97 20.51 3.04
C ARG A 17 12.31 19.79 3.03
N VAL A 18 12.72 19.34 4.21
CA VAL A 18 13.88 18.46 4.39
C VAL A 18 13.48 17.00 4.16
N ARG A 19 14.45 16.16 3.79
CA ARG A 19 14.28 14.71 3.61
C ARG A 19 15.15 13.96 4.62
N LEU A 20 14.67 12.82 5.09
CA LEU A 20 15.45 11.91 5.92
C LEU A 20 16.30 10.98 5.04
N THR A 21 17.54 10.70 5.46
CA THR A 21 18.36 9.64 4.86
C THR A 21 17.71 8.28 5.14
N PRO A 22 17.66 7.32 4.20
CA PRO A 22 17.15 5.98 4.49
C PRO A 22 17.83 5.37 5.72
N ALA A 23 17.08 4.56 6.47
CA ALA A 23 17.67 3.81 7.58
C ALA A 23 18.64 2.75 7.02
N PRO A 24 19.72 2.41 7.75
CA PRO A 24 20.62 1.34 7.33
C PRO A 24 19.86 0.03 7.07
N GLY A 25 20.14 -0.64 5.96
CA GLY A 25 19.49 -1.90 5.58
C GLY A 25 18.08 -1.77 4.97
N THR A 26 17.60 -0.55 4.72
CA THR A 26 16.29 -0.31 4.07
C THR A 26 16.44 0.14 2.62
N SER A 27 15.53 -0.32 1.76
CA SER A 27 15.37 0.15 0.38
C SER A 27 14.18 1.11 0.29
N ALA A 28 14.22 2.02 -0.69
CA ALA A 28 13.06 2.84 -1.04
C ALA A 28 12.04 2.08 -1.89
N GLU A 29 12.49 1.05 -2.61
CA GLU A 29 11.64 0.22 -3.43
C GLU A 29 10.81 -0.73 -2.56
N PRO A 30 9.54 -0.97 -2.92
CA PRO A 30 8.75 -1.99 -2.24
C PRO A 30 9.41 -3.35 -2.43
N VAL A 31 9.48 -4.12 -1.35
CA VAL A 31 9.86 -5.53 -1.45
C VAL A 31 8.71 -6.24 -2.16
N PRO A 32 8.97 -7.00 -3.25
CA PRO A 32 7.93 -7.83 -3.84
C PRO A 32 7.43 -8.78 -2.75
N GLY A 33 6.13 -8.69 -2.44
CA GLY A 33 5.49 -9.67 -1.57
C GLY A 33 5.65 -11.07 -2.15
N ASP A 34 5.64 -12.08 -1.28
CA ASP A 34 5.73 -13.47 -1.69
C ASP A 34 4.71 -13.74 -2.80
N ALA A 35 5.19 -14.16 -3.97
CA ALA A 35 4.43 -14.26 -5.22
C ALA A 35 3.45 -15.46 -5.22
N SER A 36 2.63 -15.55 -4.18
CA SER A 36 1.53 -16.52 -4.06
C SER A 36 0.16 -15.85 -4.05
N THR A 37 0.07 -14.52 -3.91
CA THR A 37 -1.23 -13.82 -3.80
C THR A 37 -1.23 -12.38 -4.34
N MET A 38 -0.42 -12.04 -5.35
CA MET A 38 -0.56 -10.73 -6.03
C MET A 38 -1.68 -10.79 -7.07
N ASP A 39 -2.86 -10.35 -6.63
CA ASP A 39 -3.84 -9.51 -7.33
C ASP A 39 -3.58 -9.32 -8.85
N ALA A 40 -4.01 -10.30 -9.64
CA ALA A 40 -4.32 -10.09 -11.05
C ALA A 40 -5.72 -9.48 -11.14
N GLY A 41 -5.84 -8.16 -10.99
CA GLY A 41 -7.17 -7.52 -11.00
C GLY A 41 -7.22 -6.01 -11.17
N ALA A 42 -6.12 -5.37 -11.56
CA ALA A 42 -6.05 -3.92 -11.73
C ALA A 42 -5.99 -3.49 -13.20
N ASP A 43 -6.80 -4.10 -14.06
CA ASP A 43 -7.12 -3.55 -15.39
C ASP A 43 -8.64 -3.46 -15.63
N ALA A 44 -9.03 -2.22 -15.92
CA ALA A 44 -10.27 -1.70 -16.49
C ALA A 44 -11.47 -2.65 -16.72
N ASN A 45 -12.58 -2.28 -16.07
CA ASN A 45 -13.97 -2.69 -16.31
C ASN A 45 -14.41 -4.01 -15.67
N GLY A 46 -14.94 -3.90 -14.45
CA GLY A 46 -15.79 -4.93 -13.84
C GLY A 46 -15.01 -6.13 -13.32
N ALA A 47 -14.17 -5.93 -12.30
CA ALA A 47 -13.49 -7.02 -11.63
C ALA A 47 -14.51 -8.00 -11.02
N ALA A 48 -14.63 -9.18 -11.64
CA ALA A 48 -15.23 -10.34 -11.02
C ALA A 48 -14.48 -10.64 -9.71
N PRO A 49 -15.18 -11.01 -8.62
CA PRO A 49 -14.50 -11.35 -7.37
C PRO A 49 -13.55 -12.51 -7.63
N ALA A 50 -12.30 -12.36 -7.19
CA ALA A 50 -11.29 -13.41 -7.18
C ALA A 50 -11.92 -14.66 -6.54
N SER A 51 -12.26 -15.65 -7.37
CA SER A 51 -12.93 -16.87 -6.98
C SER A 51 -11.97 -17.70 -6.13
N GLY A 52 -11.91 -17.41 -4.84
CA GLY A 52 -10.96 -18.05 -3.92
C GLY A 52 -10.79 -17.33 -2.58
N ILE A 53 -11.13 -16.04 -2.50
CA ILE A 53 -11.20 -15.36 -1.19
C ILE A 53 -12.58 -15.66 -0.62
N SER A 54 -12.65 -16.51 0.42
CA SER A 54 -13.88 -16.69 1.19
C SER A 54 -14.30 -15.31 1.69
N ALA A 55 -15.39 -14.78 1.12
CA ALA A 55 -15.94 -13.49 1.49
C ALA A 55 -16.05 -13.38 3.01
N GLY A 56 -15.43 -12.35 3.59
CA GLY A 56 -15.55 -12.12 5.02
C GLY A 56 -16.97 -11.67 5.36
N PRO A 57 -17.39 -11.72 6.63
CA PRO A 57 -18.70 -11.20 7.06
C PRO A 57 -18.96 -9.74 6.66
N ASN A 58 -17.91 -8.93 6.49
CA ASN A 58 -18.01 -7.55 6.00
C ASN A 58 -18.38 -7.48 4.50
N ASP A 59 -17.78 -8.34 3.68
CA ASP A 59 -18.01 -8.34 2.23
C ASP A 59 -19.46 -8.74 1.92
N ASP A 60 -20.02 -9.67 2.70
CA ASP A 60 -21.42 -10.08 2.58
C ASP A 60 -22.40 -8.98 2.96
N ARG A 61 -22.07 -8.14 3.95
CA ARG A 61 -22.87 -6.97 4.30
C ARG A 61 -22.86 -5.94 3.17
N LEU A 62 -21.67 -5.66 2.63
CA LEU A 62 -21.51 -4.68 1.55
C LEU A 62 -22.28 -5.07 0.28
N ARG A 63 -22.31 -6.36 -0.07
CA ARG A 63 -23.08 -6.86 -1.22
C ARG A 63 -24.60 -6.78 -1.02
N ARG A 64 -25.07 -6.75 0.22
CA ARG A 64 -26.50 -6.62 0.56
C ARG A 64 -26.95 -5.16 0.65
N ASP A 65 -26.04 -4.26 1.02
CA ASP A 65 -26.30 -2.83 1.15
C ASP A 65 -26.16 -2.10 -0.21
N VAL A 66 -26.92 -2.53 -1.23
CA VAL A 66 -27.00 -1.84 -2.53
C VAL A 66 -28.16 -0.84 -2.50
N PRO A 67 -27.91 0.48 -2.66
CA PRO A 67 -28.97 1.48 -2.67
C PRO A 67 -29.99 1.26 -3.80
N PRO A 68 -31.28 1.56 -3.58
CA PRO A 68 -32.28 1.46 -4.64
C PRO A 68 -31.93 2.44 -5.77
N HIS A 69 -31.98 1.96 -7.01
CA HIS A 69 -31.91 2.83 -8.18
C HIS A 69 -33.28 3.52 -8.34
N TYR A 70 -33.29 4.85 -8.34
CA TYR A 70 -34.44 5.70 -8.62
C TYR A 70 -34.23 6.49 -9.91
#